data_AF-A0A529HS15-F1
#
_entry.id   AF-A0A529HS15-F1
#
_cell.length_a   1.000
_cell.length_b   1.000
_cell.length_c   1.000
_cell.angle_alpha   90.00
_cell.angle_beta   90.00
_cell.angle_gamma   90.00
#
_symmetry.space_group_name_H-M   'P 1'
#
loop_
_entity.id
_entity.type
_entity.pdbx_description
1 polymer ?
#
loop_
_entity_poly.entity_id
_entity_poly.type
_entity_poly.pdbx_seq_one_letter_code
_entity_poly.pdbx_strand_id
1 'polypeptide(L)'
;RLIRFDGRAVSYEQHSMLDDVDAAMSLIQKGEIVAIKALGGYQLACDATRADAVDRLRQLKRRERKPFALMARDMDVIRKYCTVSPGEEQALRSAAAPIVLLDASAPLRLPESVAPGMATYGFMLPSTPLHVLLFRRMPRPVVMTSGNLSEEPQVTGEAEAAAKLGAIAPFALIHDRDIANRVDDSVVRLAAGKVRMLRRARGYAPASIRLPRGFETAPQILAFGPQMKATFCMVKDGRAVLSQHQGDLEDAATFDDYRKSLALFRDLFD
;
A
#
# COMPACT_ATOMS: atom_id res chain seq x y z
N ARG A 1 -15.07 -10.49 -7.35
CA ARG A 1 -15.25 -10.63 -8.82
C ARG A 1 -13.97 -10.30 -9.51
N LEU A 2 -13.48 -11.19 -10.36
CA LEU A 2 -12.35 -10.92 -11.25
C LEU A 2 -12.90 -10.45 -12.60
N ILE A 3 -12.40 -9.31 -13.08
CA ILE A 3 -12.88 -8.65 -14.30
C ILE A 3 -11.71 -8.26 -15.20
N ARG A 4 -12.01 -7.93 -16.45
CA ARG A 4 -11.10 -7.18 -17.34
C ARG A 4 -11.58 -5.74 -17.47
N PHE A 5 -10.65 -4.78 -17.44
CA PHE A 5 -11.04 -3.37 -17.62
C PHE A 5 -11.49 -3.04 -19.05
N ASP A 6 -11.16 -3.88 -20.04
CA ASP A 6 -11.65 -3.74 -21.41
C ASP A 6 -13.07 -4.29 -21.62
N GLY A 7 -13.74 -4.74 -20.55
CA GLY A 7 -15.10 -5.27 -20.57
C GLY A 7 -15.24 -6.66 -21.21
N ARG A 8 -14.14 -7.27 -21.68
CA ARG A 8 -14.19 -8.63 -22.23
C ARG A 8 -14.38 -9.66 -21.11
N ALA A 9 -15.01 -10.77 -21.45
CA ALA A 9 -15.16 -11.89 -20.51
C ALA A 9 -13.78 -12.42 -20.09
N VAL A 10 -13.65 -12.76 -18.81
CA VAL A 10 -12.47 -13.47 -18.31
C VAL A 10 -12.64 -14.94 -18.68
N SER A 11 -11.95 -15.41 -19.73
CA SER A 11 -11.98 -16.81 -20.14
C SER A 11 -10.89 -17.58 -19.40
N TYR A 12 -11.26 -18.36 -18.40
CA TYR A 12 -10.43 -19.44 -17.90
C TYR A 12 -10.75 -20.70 -18.71
N GLU A 13 -9.73 -21.45 -19.13
CA GLU A 13 -9.96 -22.77 -19.72
C GLU A 13 -10.93 -23.55 -18.84
N GLN A 14 -11.92 -24.19 -19.46
CA GLN A 14 -13.10 -24.83 -18.86
C GLN A 14 -12.79 -26.00 -17.89
N HIS A 15 -11.54 -26.16 -17.46
CA HIS A 15 -11.03 -27.23 -16.63
C HIS A 15 -10.45 -26.78 -15.27
N SER A 16 -10.52 -25.49 -14.94
CA SER A 16 -10.02 -24.96 -13.66
C SER A 16 -11.19 -24.63 -12.72
N MET A 17 -11.40 -25.45 -11.67
CA MET A 17 -12.33 -25.18 -10.54
C MET A 17 -11.88 -24.03 -9.62
N LEU A 18 -11.14 -23.06 -10.14
CA LEU A 18 -10.62 -21.94 -9.36
C LEU A 18 -11.70 -20.85 -9.24
N ASP A 19 -11.86 -20.33 -8.02
CA ASP A 19 -12.63 -19.11 -7.80
C ASP A 19 -11.85 -17.88 -8.31
N ASP A 20 -12.51 -16.71 -8.32
CA ASP A 20 -11.93 -15.44 -8.76
C ASP A 20 -10.62 -15.06 -8.02
N VAL A 21 -10.49 -15.49 -6.76
CA VAL A 21 -9.33 -15.16 -5.92
C VAL A 21 -8.14 -16.03 -6.33
N ASP A 22 -8.34 -17.33 -6.45
CA ASP A 22 -7.33 -18.28 -6.93
C ASP A 22 -6.92 -17.95 -8.38
N ALA A 23 -7.87 -17.50 -9.21
CA ALA A 23 -7.65 -17.10 -10.58
C ALA A 23 -6.78 -15.83 -10.71
N ALA A 24 -7.01 -14.82 -9.85
CA ALA A 24 -6.19 -13.61 -9.81
C ALA A 24 -4.72 -13.92 -9.48
N MET A 25 -4.48 -14.82 -8.53
CA MET A 25 -3.13 -15.24 -8.18
C MET A 25 -2.46 -16.07 -9.27
N SER A 26 -3.22 -16.90 -9.96
CA SER A 26 -2.74 -17.65 -11.12
C SER A 26 -2.29 -16.71 -12.25
N LEU A 27 -3.00 -15.60 -12.49
CA LEU A 27 -2.59 -14.56 -13.43
C LEU A 27 -1.26 -13.90 -13.00
N ILE A 28 -1.15 -13.51 -11.73
CA ILE A 28 0.07 -12.92 -11.17
C ILE A 28 1.27 -13.87 -11.35
N GLN A 29 1.10 -15.16 -11.04
CA GLN A 29 2.13 -16.19 -11.23
C GLN A 29 2.55 -16.38 -12.69
N LYS A 30 1.61 -16.20 -13.63
CA LYS A 30 1.86 -16.22 -15.08
C LYS A 30 2.53 -14.95 -15.61
N GLY A 31 2.82 -13.97 -14.75
CA GLY A 31 3.50 -12.72 -15.11
C GLY A 31 2.56 -11.57 -15.45
N GLU A 32 1.26 -11.69 -15.16
CA GLU A 32 0.32 -10.60 -15.34
C GLU A 32 0.36 -9.58 -14.21
N ILE A 33 -0.02 -8.34 -14.55
CA ILE A 33 -0.26 -7.27 -13.59
C ILE A 33 -1.76 -7.24 -13.32
N VAL A 34 -2.15 -7.34 -12.05
CA VAL A 34 -3.55 -7.36 -11.61
C VAL A 34 -3.79 -6.18 -10.67
N ALA A 35 -4.86 -5.42 -10.92
CA ALA A 35 -5.34 -4.41 -9.98
C ALA A 35 -6.21 -5.08 -8.91
N ILE A 36 -6.04 -4.74 -7.63
CA ILE A 36 -6.79 -5.34 -6.52
C ILE A 36 -7.45 -4.22 -5.73
N LYS A 37 -8.79 -4.21 -5.65
CA LYS A 37 -9.53 -3.29 -4.77
C LYS A 37 -9.28 -3.71 -3.32
N ALA A 38 -8.43 -2.95 -2.62
CA ALA A 38 -8.02 -3.25 -1.25
C ALA A 38 -8.76 -2.35 -0.23
N LEU A 39 -8.28 -2.30 1.01
CA LEU A 39 -8.95 -1.58 2.09
C LEU A 39 -9.04 -0.06 1.86
N GLY A 40 -7.94 0.56 1.44
CA GLY A 40 -7.77 2.02 1.34
C GLY A 40 -7.65 2.55 -0.08
N GLY A 41 -7.78 1.70 -1.09
CA GLY A 41 -7.69 2.02 -2.50
C GLY A 41 -7.29 0.79 -3.32
N TYR A 42 -7.13 0.96 -4.63
CA TYR A 42 -6.63 -0.09 -5.52
C TYR A 42 -5.13 -0.29 -5.33
N GLN A 43 -4.66 -1.54 -5.41
CA GLN A 43 -3.24 -1.89 -5.46
C GLN A 43 -2.91 -2.52 -6.81
N LEU A 44 -1.71 -2.28 -7.35
CA LEU A 44 -1.19 -2.99 -8.53
C LEU A 44 -0.27 -4.11 -8.05
N ALA A 45 -0.53 -5.32 -8.55
CA ALA A 45 0.14 -6.54 -8.13
C ALA A 45 0.77 -7.33 -9.27
N CYS A 46 2.02 -7.78 -9.09
CA CYS A 46 2.71 -8.68 -10.00
C CYS A 46 3.72 -9.56 -9.23
N ASP A 47 4.11 -10.72 -9.78
CA ASP A 47 5.11 -11.60 -9.15
C ASP A 47 6.45 -10.87 -9.04
N ALA A 48 6.94 -10.66 -7.81
CA ALA A 48 8.16 -9.91 -7.57
C ALA A 48 9.43 -10.67 -8.00
N THR A 49 9.33 -11.98 -8.25
CA THR A 49 10.45 -12.81 -8.72
C THR A 49 10.62 -12.78 -10.23
N ARG A 50 9.67 -12.16 -10.96
CA ARG A 50 9.65 -12.07 -12.41
C ARG A 50 10.11 -10.69 -12.88
N ALA A 51 11.36 -10.60 -13.33
CA ALA A 51 11.94 -9.33 -13.79
C ALA A 51 11.11 -8.67 -14.90
N ASP A 52 10.65 -9.46 -15.88
CA ASP A 52 9.79 -9.02 -16.98
C ASP A 52 8.49 -8.35 -16.51
N ALA A 53 7.84 -8.92 -15.49
CA ALA A 53 6.61 -8.37 -14.93
C ALA A 53 6.87 -7.07 -14.14
N VAL A 54 7.94 -7.04 -13.35
CA VAL A 54 8.33 -5.88 -12.55
C VAL A 54 8.76 -4.71 -13.44
N ASP A 55 9.54 -4.98 -14.49
CA ASP A 55 10.00 -3.98 -15.46
C ASP A 55 8.82 -3.39 -16.24
N ARG A 56 7.90 -4.25 -16.70
CA ARG A 56 6.64 -3.82 -17.33
C ARG A 56 5.82 -2.93 -16.40
N LEU A 57 5.69 -3.30 -15.13
CA LEU A 57 4.98 -2.49 -14.14
C LEU A 57 5.66 -1.12 -13.95
N ARG A 58 6.99 -1.05 -13.88
CA ARG A 58 7.72 0.23 -13.77
C ARG A 58 7.46 1.14 -14.96
N GLN A 59 7.58 0.60 -16.17
CA GLN A 59 7.35 1.34 -17.40
C GLN A 59 5.93 1.90 -17.44
N LEU A 60 4.93 1.04 -17.25
CA LEU A 60 3.52 1.43 -17.34
C LEU A 60 3.11 2.41 -16.24
N LYS A 61 3.66 2.27 -15.02
CA LYS A 61 3.42 3.19 -13.89
C LYS A 61 4.24 4.48 -13.98
N ARG A 62 5.20 4.58 -14.90
CA ARG A 62 6.19 5.68 -14.98
C ARG A 62 6.96 5.86 -13.68
N ARG A 63 7.43 4.75 -13.10
CA ARG A 63 8.13 4.72 -11.80
C ARG A 63 9.55 4.20 -11.96
N GLU A 64 10.47 5.11 -12.24
CA GLU A 64 11.86 4.77 -12.59
C GLU A 64 12.60 4.05 -11.45
N ARG A 65 12.89 4.74 -10.34
CA ARG A 65 13.82 4.21 -9.31
C ARG A 65 13.18 3.91 -7.96
N LYS A 66 12.02 4.48 -7.65
CA LYS A 66 11.42 4.35 -6.31
C LYS A 66 11.12 2.85 -6.03
N PRO A 67 11.56 2.28 -4.90
CA PRO A 67 11.37 0.86 -4.60
C PRO A 67 9.90 0.46 -4.55
N PHE A 68 9.60 -0.78 -4.90
CA PHE A 68 8.27 -1.36 -4.70
C PHE A 68 8.13 -1.95 -3.31
N ALA A 69 6.93 -1.82 -2.74
CA ALA A 69 6.56 -2.58 -1.56
C ALA A 69 6.17 -3.99 -1.97
N LEU A 70 6.45 -4.95 -1.10
CA LEU A 70 6.24 -6.37 -1.30
C LEU A 70 5.28 -6.90 -0.25
N MET A 71 4.41 -7.81 -0.65
CA MET A 71 3.67 -8.65 0.27
C MET A 71 4.14 -10.09 0.12
N ALA A 72 4.27 -10.78 1.24
CA ALA A 72 4.59 -12.20 1.29
C ALA A 72 3.57 -12.91 2.18
N ARG A 73 3.27 -14.17 1.88
CA ARG A 73 2.27 -14.96 2.62
C ARG A 73 2.54 -15.01 4.12
N ASP A 74 3.80 -15.24 4.48
CA ASP A 74 4.23 -15.45 5.85
C ASP A 74 5.72 -15.08 6.03
N MET A 75 6.19 -15.22 7.26
CA MET A 75 7.59 -14.98 7.62
C MET A 75 8.57 -15.93 6.94
N ASP A 76 8.14 -17.15 6.60
CA ASP A 76 9.03 -18.14 5.99
C ASP A 76 9.35 -17.75 4.55
N VAL A 77 8.41 -17.14 3.83
CA VAL A 77 8.69 -16.53 2.53
C VAL A 77 9.61 -15.31 2.68
N ILE A 78 9.36 -14.42 3.65
CA ILE A 78 10.19 -13.21 3.87
C ILE A 78 11.65 -13.57 4.17
N ARG A 79 11.88 -14.54 5.07
CA ARG A 79 13.23 -14.95 5.51
C ARG A 79 14.09 -15.55 4.41
N LYS A 80 13.50 -15.94 3.27
CA LYS A 80 14.27 -16.35 2.09
C LYS A 80 15.02 -15.18 1.43
N TYR A 81 14.49 -13.96 1.55
CA TYR A 81 14.97 -12.76 0.88
C TYR A 81 15.58 -11.72 1.84
N CYS A 82 15.20 -11.75 3.13
CA CYS A 82 15.66 -10.79 4.12
C CYS A 82 16.14 -11.44 5.42
N THR A 83 17.09 -10.78 6.08
CA THR A 83 17.37 -11.02 7.50
C THR A 83 16.33 -10.27 8.33
N VAL A 84 15.77 -10.92 9.34
CA VAL A 84 14.69 -10.33 10.16
C VAL A 84 15.00 -10.48 11.64
N SER A 85 15.15 -9.36 12.33
CA SER A 85 15.30 -9.31 13.79
C SER A 85 13.96 -9.51 14.51
N PRO A 86 13.97 -9.86 15.82
CA PRO A 86 12.74 -10.00 16.59
C PRO A 86 11.85 -8.74 16.59
N GLY A 87 12.46 -7.54 16.63
CA GLY A 87 11.71 -6.28 16.59
C GLY A 87 11.04 -6.00 15.24
N GLU A 88 11.66 -6.41 14.14
CA GLU A 88 11.09 -6.32 12.80
C GLU A 88 9.95 -7.34 12.59
N GLU A 89 10.12 -8.57 13.07
CA GLU A 89 9.05 -9.57 13.04
C GLU A 89 7.85 -9.13 13.88
N GLN A 90 8.08 -8.55 15.06
CA GLN A 90 7.01 -7.99 15.88
C GLN A 90 6.26 -6.86 15.14
N ALA A 91 6.99 -5.99 14.44
CA ALA A 91 6.38 -4.93 13.64
C ALA A 91 5.54 -5.48 12.48
N LEU A 92 6.06 -6.48 11.73
CA LEU A 92 5.35 -7.15 10.64
C LEU A 92 4.05 -7.82 11.11
N ARG A 93 4.07 -8.46 12.28
CA ARG A 93 2.93 -9.17 12.88
C ARG A 93 1.95 -8.26 13.63
N SER A 94 2.26 -6.97 13.77
CA SER A 94 1.38 -6.03 14.46
C SER A 94 0.05 -5.86 13.73
N ALA A 95 -1.03 -5.56 14.48
CA ALA A 95 -2.34 -5.30 13.88
C ALA A 95 -2.36 -4.11 12.90
N ALA A 96 -1.39 -3.20 13.01
CA ALA A 96 -1.22 -2.12 12.03
C ALA A 96 -0.77 -2.64 10.65
N ALA A 97 -0.15 -3.83 10.60
CA ALA A 97 0.38 -4.49 9.40
C ALA A 97 1.12 -3.52 8.45
N PRO A 98 2.15 -2.79 8.93
CA PRO A 98 2.88 -1.84 8.11
C PRO A 98 3.80 -2.54 7.11
N ILE A 99 4.30 -1.79 6.13
CA ILE A 99 5.49 -2.14 5.38
C ILE A 99 6.70 -1.91 6.29
N VAL A 100 7.49 -2.95 6.53
CA VAL A 100 8.74 -2.90 7.30
C VAL A 100 9.90 -2.96 6.32
N LEU A 101 10.84 -2.01 6.43
CA LEU A 101 12.08 -2.04 5.66
C LEU A 101 13.06 -3.01 6.31
N LEU A 102 13.39 -4.09 5.60
CA LEU A 102 14.24 -5.19 6.05
C LEU A 102 15.54 -5.25 5.25
N ASP A 103 16.61 -5.72 5.88
CA ASP A 103 17.90 -5.91 5.22
C ASP A 103 17.83 -7.07 4.20
N ALA A 104 18.19 -6.79 2.95
CA ALA A 104 18.15 -7.73 1.83
C ALA A 104 19.43 -8.58 1.76
N SER A 105 19.88 -9.11 2.90
CA SER A 105 21.14 -9.85 3.05
C SER A 105 21.01 -11.37 2.99
N ALA A 106 19.80 -11.93 2.85
CA ALA A 106 19.57 -13.39 2.78
C ALA A 106 20.17 -14.03 1.51
N PRO A 107 20.06 -15.35 1.27
CA PRO A 107 20.62 -15.95 0.05
C PRO A 107 19.87 -15.59 -1.24
N LEU A 108 18.53 -15.50 -1.21
CA LEU A 108 17.77 -15.20 -2.43
C LEU A 108 17.73 -13.68 -2.67
N ARG A 109 17.83 -13.31 -3.94
CA ARG A 109 17.67 -11.94 -4.42
C ARG A 109 16.46 -11.83 -5.32
N LEU A 110 15.75 -10.71 -5.20
CA LEU A 110 14.76 -10.31 -6.18
C LEU A 110 15.45 -9.58 -7.33
N PRO A 111 14.80 -9.46 -8.50
CA PRO A 111 15.28 -8.61 -9.59
C PRO A 111 15.66 -7.22 -9.07
N GLU A 112 16.75 -6.65 -9.60
CA GLU A 112 17.22 -5.31 -9.24
C GLU A 112 16.11 -4.25 -9.41
N SER A 113 15.23 -4.46 -10.40
CA SER A 113 14.07 -3.62 -10.64
C SER A 113 13.02 -3.68 -9.53
N VAL A 114 13.10 -4.52 -8.50
CA VAL A 114 12.21 -4.38 -7.34
C VAL A 114 12.61 -3.17 -6.49
N ALA A 115 13.90 -2.97 -6.24
CA ALA A 115 14.42 -1.90 -5.40
C ALA A 115 15.80 -1.39 -5.88
N PRO A 116 15.85 -0.64 -7.00
CA PRO A 116 17.11 -0.25 -7.64
C PRO A 116 18.07 0.51 -6.71
N GLY A 117 19.28 -0.02 -6.55
CA GLY A 117 20.34 0.55 -5.73
C GLY A 117 20.09 0.48 -4.21
N MET A 118 19.11 -0.30 -3.75
CA MET A 118 18.78 -0.41 -2.33
C MET A 118 19.29 -1.72 -1.73
N ALA A 119 19.85 -1.64 -0.53
CA ALA A 119 20.20 -2.82 0.28
C ALA A 119 19.01 -3.33 1.13
N THR A 120 17.82 -2.79 0.96
CA THR A 120 16.65 -3.15 1.77
C THR A 120 15.41 -3.40 0.91
N TYR A 121 14.60 -4.37 1.32
CA TYR A 121 13.26 -4.59 0.77
C TYR A 121 12.18 -4.12 1.76
N GLY A 122 11.09 -3.55 1.24
CA GLY A 122 9.93 -3.18 2.05
C GLY A 122 8.89 -4.30 2.00
N PHE A 123 8.78 -5.08 3.08
CA PHE A 123 7.82 -6.18 3.18
C PHE A 123 6.65 -5.86 4.08
N MET A 124 5.46 -6.33 3.72
CA MET A 124 4.29 -6.43 4.59
C MET A 124 3.70 -7.84 4.56
N LEU A 125 2.94 -8.19 5.60
CA LEU A 125 2.13 -9.41 5.63
C LEU A 125 0.68 -9.12 5.16
N PRO A 126 -0.10 -10.16 4.82
CA PRO A 126 -1.50 -10.01 4.44
C PRO A 126 -2.30 -9.28 5.52
N SER A 127 -2.87 -8.13 5.17
CA SER A 127 -3.53 -7.21 6.11
C SER A 127 -5.05 -7.22 6.06
N THR A 128 -5.66 -7.98 5.13
CA THR A 128 -7.12 -8.12 5.00
C THR A 128 -7.49 -9.58 4.73
N PRO A 129 -8.75 -10.02 4.97
CA PRO A 129 -9.19 -11.36 4.60
C PRO A 129 -8.96 -11.69 3.12
N LEU A 130 -9.17 -10.72 2.22
CA LEU A 130 -8.90 -10.89 0.80
C LEU A 130 -7.41 -11.19 0.54
N HIS A 131 -6.50 -10.45 1.19
CA HIS A 131 -5.06 -10.74 1.09
C HIS A 131 -4.72 -12.13 1.64
N VAL A 132 -5.31 -12.55 2.75
CA VAL A 132 -5.06 -13.88 3.32
C VAL A 132 -5.49 -14.98 2.34
N LEU A 133 -6.65 -14.83 1.69
CA LEU A 133 -7.13 -15.78 0.69
C LEU A 133 -6.22 -15.81 -0.55
N LEU A 134 -5.87 -14.65 -1.10
CA LEU A 134 -4.94 -14.51 -2.23
C LEU A 134 -3.60 -15.20 -1.94
N PHE A 135 -2.99 -14.90 -0.79
CA PHE A 135 -1.64 -15.37 -0.52
C PHE A 135 -1.56 -16.80 0.01
N ARG A 136 -2.70 -17.46 0.33
CA ARG A 136 -2.75 -18.79 0.96
C ARG A 136 -1.81 -19.81 0.30
N ARG A 137 -1.75 -19.80 -1.03
CA ARG A 137 -0.94 -20.72 -1.85
C ARG A 137 0.20 -20.03 -2.61
N MET A 138 0.56 -18.80 -2.24
CA MET A 138 1.60 -18.03 -2.92
C MET A 138 2.95 -18.22 -2.23
N PRO A 139 3.91 -18.99 -2.81
CA PRO A 139 5.18 -19.29 -2.15
C PRO A 139 6.25 -18.21 -2.39
N ARG A 140 5.90 -17.15 -3.12
CA ARG A 140 6.80 -16.09 -3.61
C ARG A 140 6.28 -14.72 -3.19
N PRO A 141 7.16 -13.72 -3.05
CA PRO A 141 6.75 -12.35 -2.81
C PRO A 141 6.06 -11.77 -4.04
N VAL A 142 5.12 -10.85 -3.80
CA VAL A 142 4.35 -10.14 -4.82
C VAL A 142 4.57 -8.65 -4.60
N VAL A 143 4.83 -7.90 -5.68
CA VAL A 143 4.82 -6.45 -5.62
C VAL A 143 3.40 -6.01 -5.27
N MET A 144 3.26 -5.17 -4.25
CA MET A 144 1.98 -4.56 -3.88
C MET A 144 2.20 -3.05 -3.76
N THR A 145 1.90 -2.31 -4.83
CA THR A 145 2.06 -0.85 -4.86
C THR A 145 0.72 -0.17 -5.01
N SER A 146 0.62 1.11 -4.64
CA SER A 146 -0.60 1.90 -4.82
C SER A 146 -1.05 1.88 -6.29
N GLY A 147 -2.35 1.78 -6.52
CA GLY A 147 -2.98 1.82 -7.83
C GLY A 147 -3.23 3.25 -8.25
N ASN A 148 -2.21 3.86 -8.85
CA ASN A 148 -2.20 5.23 -9.36
C ASN A 148 -1.15 5.36 -10.46
N LEU A 149 -1.27 6.36 -11.33
CA LEU A 149 -0.12 6.84 -12.09
C LEU A 149 0.88 7.49 -11.11
N SER A 150 2.19 7.50 -11.42
CA SER A 150 3.20 8.03 -10.49
C SER A 150 2.81 9.41 -9.96
N GLU A 151 2.97 9.60 -8.65
CA GLU A 151 2.74 10.84 -7.88
C GLU A 151 1.29 11.27 -7.65
N GLU A 152 0.31 10.70 -8.36
CA GLU A 152 -1.11 10.92 -8.07
C GLU A 152 -1.59 10.19 -6.79
N PRO A 153 -2.72 10.60 -6.19
CA PRO A 153 -3.39 9.82 -5.15
C PRO A 153 -3.78 8.41 -5.61
N GLN A 154 -3.84 7.48 -4.67
CA GLN A 154 -4.35 6.14 -4.91
C GLN A 154 -5.83 6.17 -5.33
N VAL A 155 -6.16 5.48 -6.43
CA VAL A 155 -7.53 5.38 -6.93
C VAL A 155 -8.40 4.59 -5.95
N THR A 156 -9.62 5.06 -5.73
CA THR A 156 -10.61 4.41 -4.85
C THR A 156 -11.89 4.00 -5.60
N GLY A 157 -12.30 4.76 -6.62
CA GLY A 157 -13.53 4.54 -7.40
C GLY A 157 -13.35 3.63 -8.60
N GLU A 158 -14.40 2.88 -8.96
CA GLU A 158 -14.33 1.87 -10.03
C GLU A 158 -14.17 2.48 -11.43
N ALA A 159 -14.90 3.57 -11.72
CA ALA A 159 -14.80 4.28 -13.00
C ALA A 159 -13.40 4.88 -13.21
N GLU A 160 -12.84 5.48 -12.16
CA GLU A 160 -11.48 5.99 -12.18
C GLU A 160 -10.46 4.86 -12.33
N ALA A 161 -10.67 3.71 -11.68
CA ALA A 161 -9.79 2.55 -11.80
C ALA A 161 -9.74 2.02 -13.23
N ALA A 162 -10.88 1.90 -13.91
CA ALA A 162 -10.92 1.49 -15.30
C ALA A 162 -10.18 2.49 -16.21
N ALA A 163 -10.40 3.78 -16.02
CA ALA A 163 -9.78 4.83 -16.83
C ALA A 163 -8.25 4.93 -16.62
N LYS A 164 -7.78 4.89 -15.37
CA LYS A 164 -6.37 5.14 -15.02
C LYS A 164 -5.53 3.86 -14.96
N LEU A 165 -6.09 2.76 -14.49
CA LEU A 165 -5.35 1.51 -14.26
C LEU A 165 -5.49 0.50 -15.40
N GLY A 166 -6.50 0.65 -16.27
CA GLY A 166 -6.74 -0.24 -17.41
C GLY A 166 -5.55 -0.38 -18.36
N ALA A 167 -4.78 0.68 -18.56
CA ALA A 167 -3.55 0.67 -19.36
C ALA A 167 -2.36 -0.02 -18.67
N ILE A 168 -2.41 -0.20 -17.34
CA ILE A 168 -1.33 -0.77 -16.53
C ILE A 168 -1.60 -2.25 -16.23
N ALA A 169 -2.82 -2.57 -15.82
CA ALA A 169 -3.25 -3.88 -15.38
C ALA A 169 -4.50 -4.27 -16.15
N PRO A 170 -4.47 -5.22 -17.10
CA PRO A 170 -5.66 -5.58 -17.88
C PRO A 170 -6.77 -6.23 -17.03
N PHE A 171 -6.40 -6.84 -15.90
CA PHE A 171 -7.31 -7.54 -14.98
C PHE A 171 -7.46 -6.78 -13.67
N ALA A 172 -8.65 -6.89 -13.07
CA ALA A 172 -8.91 -6.35 -11.74
C ALA A 172 -9.73 -7.32 -10.87
N LEU A 173 -9.29 -7.53 -9.63
CA LEU A 173 -10.06 -8.19 -8.59
C LEU A 173 -10.79 -7.15 -7.75
N ILE A 174 -12.11 -7.14 -7.84
CA ILE A 174 -12.98 -6.13 -7.23
C ILE A 174 -14.04 -6.73 -6.28
N HIS A 175 -14.60 -5.86 -5.45
CA HIS A 175 -15.75 -6.12 -4.58
C HIS A 175 -16.67 -4.88 -4.54
N ASP A 176 -17.89 -5.07 -4.07
CA ASP A 176 -18.97 -4.06 -4.01
C ASP A 176 -18.88 -3.10 -2.81
N ARG A 177 -18.00 -3.37 -1.84
CA ARG A 177 -17.75 -2.40 -0.76
C ARG A 177 -17.02 -1.15 -1.27
N ASP A 178 -17.63 0.02 -1.11
CA ASP A 178 -17.02 1.30 -1.41
C ASP A 178 -15.85 1.65 -0.47
N ILE A 179 -14.94 2.48 -0.98
CA ILE A 179 -13.80 3.00 -0.24
C ILE A 179 -14.07 4.48 0.01
N ALA A 180 -14.64 4.79 1.18
CA ALA A 180 -14.99 6.16 1.55
C ALA A 180 -13.77 7.06 1.67
N ASN A 181 -12.67 6.53 2.24
CA ASN A 181 -11.46 7.28 2.52
C ASN A 181 -10.25 6.56 1.96
N ARG A 182 -9.45 7.29 1.17
CA ARG A 182 -8.15 6.83 0.72
C ARG A 182 -7.22 6.67 1.91
N VAL A 183 -6.50 5.55 1.97
CA VAL A 183 -5.43 5.39 2.96
C VAL A 183 -4.28 4.53 2.42
N ASP A 184 -3.10 5.14 2.35
CA ASP A 184 -1.86 4.47 1.96
C ASP A 184 -1.39 3.46 3.02
N ASP A 185 -0.53 2.53 2.62
CA ASP A 185 0.16 1.65 3.55
C ASP A 185 1.22 2.41 4.35
N SER A 186 1.19 2.25 5.67
CA SER A 186 2.21 2.78 6.58
C SER A 186 3.56 2.14 6.33
N VAL A 187 4.65 2.88 6.53
CA VAL A 187 6.01 2.40 6.34
C VAL A 187 6.83 2.67 7.61
N VAL A 188 7.51 1.65 8.10
CA VAL A 188 8.37 1.71 9.29
C VAL A 188 9.73 1.07 9.03
N ARG A 189 10.71 1.42 9.87
CA ARG A 189 12.02 0.76 9.92
C ARG A 189 12.46 0.61 11.37
N LEU A 190 13.18 -0.46 11.69
CA LEU A 190 13.87 -0.55 12.98
C LEU A 190 15.21 0.19 12.91
N ALA A 191 15.44 1.14 13.82
CA ALA A 191 16.70 1.88 13.89
C ALA A 191 17.03 2.22 15.34
N ALA A 192 18.29 1.96 15.73
CA ALA A 192 18.77 2.12 17.11
C ALA A 192 17.85 1.43 18.14
N GLY A 193 17.47 0.18 17.86
CA GLY A 193 16.63 -0.65 18.73
C GLY A 193 15.16 -0.23 18.84
N LYS A 194 14.69 0.74 18.04
CA LYS A 194 13.31 1.25 18.09
C LYS A 194 12.66 1.29 16.72
N VAL A 195 11.36 1.01 16.66
CA VAL A 195 10.57 1.20 15.43
C VAL A 195 10.43 2.70 15.16
N ARG A 196 10.81 3.11 13.96
CA ARG A 196 10.72 4.49 13.47
C ARG A 196 9.71 4.56 12.33
N MET A 197 8.77 5.48 12.49
CA MET A 197 7.75 5.75 11.48
C MET A 197 8.36 6.55 10.33
N LEU A 198 8.20 6.07 9.10
CA LEU A 198 8.60 6.77 7.88
C LEU A 198 7.40 7.31 7.12
N ARG A 199 6.26 6.61 7.18
CA ARG A 199 4.96 7.07 6.68
C ARG A 199 3.85 6.60 7.61
N ARG A 200 3.15 7.55 8.24
CA ARG A 200 1.97 7.28 9.07
C ARG A 200 0.71 7.32 8.21
N ALA A 201 0.06 6.17 8.02
CA ALA A 201 -1.18 6.04 7.28
C ALA A 201 -2.02 4.88 7.85
N ARG A 202 -2.34 3.84 7.05
CA ARG A 202 -3.16 2.70 7.48
C ARG A 202 -2.63 2.07 8.77
N GLY A 203 -3.54 1.76 9.70
CA GLY A 203 -3.22 1.15 10.98
C GLY A 203 -2.74 2.12 12.07
N TYR A 204 -2.53 3.40 11.73
CA TYR A 204 -2.09 4.42 12.69
C TYR A 204 -2.95 5.69 12.64
N ALA A 205 -3.20 6.25 11.47
CA ALA A 205 -4.15 7.35 11.32
C ALA A 205 -5.59 6.81 11.35
N PRO A 206 -6.55 7.50 11.98
CA PRO A 206 -6.47 8.83 12.60
C PRO A 206 -6.24 8.79 14.13
N ALA A 207 -5.60 7.77 14.69
CA ALA A 207 -5.45 7.68 16.15
C ALA A 207 -4.71 8.91 16.72
N SER A 208 -5.30 9.53 17.75
CA SER A 208 -4.77 10.73 18.39
C SER A 208 -3.48 10.47 19.16
N ILE A 209 -2.58 11.46 19.18
CA ILE A 209 -1.39 11.50 20.03
C ILE A 209 -1.69 12.39 21.23
N ARG A 210 -1.47 11.88 22.45
CA ARG A 210 -1.57 12.71 23.66
C ARG A 210 -0.41 13.70 23.70
N LEU A 211 -0.72 14.99 23.85
CA LEU A 211 0.30 16.02 23.98
C LEU A 211 0.89 16.03 25.40
N PRO A 212 2.09 16.62 25.59
CA PRO A 212 2.68 16.78 26.91
C PRO A 212 1.77 17.57 27.87
N ARG A 213 2.04 17.46 29.16
CA ARG A 213 1.37 18.31 30.17
C ARG A 213 1.60 19.79 29.83
N GLY A 214 0.57 20.61 30.02
CA GLY A 214 0.54 22.02 29.65
C GLY A 214 -0.25 22.31 28.36
N PHE A 215 -0.64 21.28 27.61
CA PHE A 215 -1.45 21.41 26.39
C PHE A 215 -2.95 21.18 26.62
N GLU A 216 -3.38 20.89 27.85
CA GLU A 216 -4.78 20.62 28.19
C GLU A 216 -5.72 21.80 27.86
N THR A 217 -5.21 23.02 27.97
CA THR A 217 -5.94 24.26 27.66
C THR A 217 -5.46 24.94 26.37
N ALA A 218 -4.66 24.23 25.55
CA ALA A 218 -4.20 24.77 24.28
C ALA A 218 -5.41 25.10 23.38
N PRO A 219 -5.36 26.22 22.64
CA PRO A 219 -6.42 26.53 21.70
C PRO A 219 -6.51 25.44 20.62
N GLN A 220 -7.68 25.34 19.99
CA GLN A 220 -7.82 24.48 18.83
C GLN A 220 -6.94 25.02 17.69
N ILE A 221 -6.02 24.20 17.21
CA ILE A 221 -5.07 24.58 16.16
C ILE A 221 -5.19 23.60 15.01
N LEU A 222 -5.31 24.13 13.79
CA LEU A 222 -5.08 23.38 12.56
C LEU A 222 -3.68 23.70 12.05
N ALA A 223 -2.79 22.70 12.06
CA ALA A 223 -1.49 22.78 11.43
C ALA A 223 -1.54 22.11 10.05
N PHE A 224 -1.29 22.88 8.98
CA PHE A 224 -1.40 22.39 7.60
C PHE A 224 -0.27 21.42 7.18
N GLY A 225 0.88 21.50 7.86
CA GLY A 225 2.05 20.69 7.57
C GLY A 225 2.87 21.18 6.36
N PRO A 226 3.88 20.41 5.94
CA PRO A 226 4.70 20.73 4.78
C PRO A 226 4.00 20.39 3.46
N GLN A 227 4.50 20.93 2.34
CA GLN A 227 4.05 20.56 0.99
C GLN A 227 4.46 19.12 0.61
N MET A 228 5.74 18.76 0.78
CA MET A 228 6.20 17.40 0.49
C MET A 228 5.81 16.43 1.60
N LYS A 229 5.28 15.26 1.21
CA LYS A 229 4.83 14.20 2.14
C LYS A 229 3.83 14.72 3.18
N ALA A 230 2.94 15.61 2.76
CA ALA A 230 2.05 16.37 3.60
C ALA A 230 1.22 15.50 4.55
N THR A 231 1.03 16.04 5.75
CA THR A 231 0.01 15.64 6.72
C THR A 231 -0.44 16.90 7.45
N PHE A 232 -1.74 17.07 7.64
CA PHE A 232 -2.27 18.10 8.53
C PHE A 232 -2.54 17.52 9.91
N CYS A 233 -2.68 18.38 10.91
CA CYS A 233 -2.91 18.01 12.30
C CYS A 233 -3.93 18.94 12.94
N MET A 234 -4.93 18.34 13.61
CA MET A 234 -5.87 19.07 14.48
C MET A 234 -5.46 18.87 15.93
N VAL A 235 -5.24 19.97 16.65
CA VAL A 235 -4.99 19.96 18.09
C VAL A 235 -6.27 20.36 18.81
N LYS A 236 -6.73 19.51 19.74
CA LYS A 236 -7.94 19.72 20.56
C LYS A 236 -7.82 18.92 21.86
N ASP A 237 -8.22 19.49 22.98
CA ASP A 237 -8.27 18.83 24.30
C ASP A 237 -6.97 18.10 24.70
N GLY A 238 -5.83 18.76 24.52
CA GLY A 238 -4.50 18.19 24.82
C GLY A 238 -4.12 16.99 23.94
N ARG A 239 -4.74 16.85 22.77
CA ARG A 239 -4.46 15.79 21.79
C ARG A 239 -4.18 16.36 20.41
N ALA A 240 -3.36 15.65 19.66
CA ALA A 240 -3.05 15.93 18.26
C ALA A 240 -3.57 14.78 17.39
N VAL A 241 -4.51 15.08 16.49
CA VAL A 241 -5.07 14.15 15.51
C VAL A 241 -4.40 14.43 14.17
N LEU A 242 -3.43 13.59 13.80
CA LEU A 242 -2.74 13.70 12.51
C LEU A 242 -3.52 12.97 11.43
N SER A 243 -3.60 13.58 10.25
CA SER A 243 -4.09 12.92 9.05
C SER A 243 -3.20 11.73 8.66
N GLN A 244 -3.73 10.85 7.82
CA GLN A 244 -2.92 9.95 7.00
C GLN A 244 -2.01 10.76 6.08
N HIS A 245 -0.94 10.14 5.59
CA HIS A 245 -0.11 10.67 4.51
C HIS A 245 -0.96 11.12 3.32
N GLN A 246 -0.82 12.39 2.93
CA GLN A 246 -1.60 12.98 1.85
C GLN A 246 -0.88 12.87 0.50
N GLY A 247 0.44 13.05 0.48
CA GLY A 247 1.24 12.98 -0.74
C GLY A 247 2.07 14.25 -0.92
N ASP A 248 2.32 14.64 -2.16
CA ASP A 248 2.95 15.91 -2.50
C ASP A 248 1.89 16.92 -2.97
N LEU A 249 1.80 18.07 -2.30
CA LEU A 249 0.77 19.07 -2.60
C LEU A 249 1.06 19.91 -3.86
N GLU A 250 2.18 19.70 -4.55
CA GLU A 250 2.41 20.30 -5.88
C GLU A 250 1.47 19.70 -6.95
N ASP A 251 1.08 18.43 -6.79
CA ASP A 251 0.11 17.79 -7.67
C ASP A 251 -1.32 18.22 -7.34
N ALA A 252 -2.05 18.69 -8.36
CA ALA A 252 -3.41 19.22 -8.19
C ALA A 252 -4.40 18.17 -7.67
N ALA A 253 -4.30 16.93 -8.16
CA ALA A 253 -5.16 15.85 -7.68
C ALA A 253 -4.90 15.53 -6.20
N THR A 254 -3.64 15.58 -5.78
CA THR A 254 -3.24 15.41 -4.39
C THR A 254 -3.71 16.56 -3.51
N PHE A 255 -3.66 17.81 -3.99
CA PHE A 255 -4.20 18.95 -3.25
C PHE A 255 -5.74 18.88 -3.09
N ASP A 256 -6.46 18.43 -4.12
CA ASP A 256 -7.91 18.20 -4.03
C ASP A 256 -8.25 17.09 -3.02
N ASP A 257 -7.49 16.00 -3.01
CA ASP A 257 -7.66 14.93 -2.01
C ASP A 257 -7.34 15.40 -0.58
N TYR A 258 -6.28 16.21 -0.42
CA TYR A 258 -5.94 16.87 0.83
C TYR A 258 -7.11 17.71 1.36
N ARG A 259 -7.74 18.52 0.51
CA ARG A 259 -8.89 19.36 0.90
C ARG A 259 -10.10 18.53 1.30
N LYS A 260 -10.39 17.44 0.58
CA LYS A 260 -11.47 16.49 0.93
C LYS A 260 -11.21 15.83 2.28
N SER A 261 -9.98 15.34 2.50
CA SER A 261 -9.56 14.73 3.76
C SER A 261 -9.65 15.74 4.91
N LEU A 262 -9.21 16.99 4.70
CA LEU A 262 -9.30 18.04 5.71
C LEU A 262 -10.75 18.37 6.07
N ALA A 263 -11.65 18.49 5.08
CA ALA A 263 -13.07 18.71 5.34
C ALA A 263 -13.68 17.58 6.18
N LEU A 264 -13.40 16.33 5.81
CA LEU A 264 -13.85 15.16 6.57
C LEU A 264 -13.32 15.16 8.01
N PHE A 265 -12.04 15.48 8.22
CA PHE A 265 -11.47 15.51 9.57
C PHE A 265 -12.12 16.60 10.43
N ARG A 266 -12.46 17.75 9.84
CA ARG A 266 -13.26 18.78 10.52
C ARG A 266 -14.62 18.22 10.92
N ASP A 267 -15.33 17.58 10.01
CA ASP A 267 -16.65 17.02 10.32
C ASP A 267 -16.60 15.92 11.40
N LEU A 268 -15.50 15.17 11.50
CA LEU A 268 -15.34 14.08 12.48
C LEU A 268 -14.84 14.54 13.86
N PHE A 269 -14.10 15.65 13.92
CA PHE A 269 -13.36 16.04 15.13
C PHE A 269 -13.62 17.49 15.61
N ASP A 270 -14.26 18.35 14.81
CA ASP A 270 -14.82 19.63 15.28
C ASP A 270 -16.13 19.36 16.06
#